data_AF-A0A933JSH1-F1
#
_entry.id   AF-A0A933JSH1-F1
#
_cell.length_a   1.000
_cell.length_b   1.000
_cell.length_c   1.000
_cell.angle_alpha   90.00
_cell.angle_beta   90.00
_cell.angle_gamma   90.00
#
_symmetry.space_group_name_H-M   'P 1'
#
loop_
_entity.id
_entity.type
_entity.pdbx_description
1 polymer ?
#
loop_
_entity_poly.entity_id
_entity_poly.type
_entity_poly.pdbx_seq_one_letter_code
_entity_poly.pdbx_strand_id
1 'polypeptide(L)' 'MTRPIDKRPGGPPVPAGPPPSQAQIEVMKTVIEATAEITAAMVHVASEKNPAKVAEAFKSIYKAIQETIKGG' A
#
# COMPACT_ATOMS: atom_id res chain seq x y z
N MET A 1 35.10 1.64 -14.80
CA MET A 1 35.07 0.20 -14.49
C MET A 1 33.75 -0.11 -13.78
N THR A 2 32.74 -0.55 -14.52
CA THR A 2 31.44 -0.98 -13.96
C THR A 2 31.50 -2.49 -13.68
N ARG A 3 31.06 -2.93 -12.51
CA ARG A 3 31.03 -4.36 -12.15
C ARG A 3 30.04 -5.09 -13.08
N PRO A 4 30.35 -6.31 -13.56
CA PRO A 4 29.40 -7.09 -14.35
C PRO A 4 28.18 -7.45 -13.49
N ILE A 5 26.98 -7.23 -14.03
CA ILE A 5 25.74 -7.75 -13.46
C ILE A 5 25.80 -9.26 -13.57
N ASP A 6 25.80 -9.95 -12.43
CA ASP A 6 25.76 -11.41 -12.32
C ASP A 6 24.45 -11.91 -12.95
N LYS A 7 24.48 -12.26 -14.25
CA LYS A 7 23.39 -12.93 -14.95
C LYS A 7 23.38 -14.39 -14.51
N ARG A 8 22.85 -14.68 -13.33
CA ARG A 8 22.58 -16.07 -12.97
C ARG A 8 21.61 -16.67 -14.00
N PRO A 9 21.96 -17.82 -14.61
CA PRO A 9 21.07 -18.50 -15.54
C PRO A 9 19.76 -18.84 -14.82
N GLY A 10 18.65 -18.67 -15.53
CA GLY A 10 17.29 -18.78 -15.02
C GLY A 10 17.13 -19.91 -14.01
N GLY A 11 16.76 -19.54 -12.79
CA GLY A 11 16.29 -20.50 -11.80
C GLY A 11 15.08 -21.26 -12.37
N PRO A 12 14.77 -22.44 -11.80
CA PRO A 12 13.57 -23.18 -12.19
C PRO A 12 12.35 -22.24 -12.15
N PRO A 13 11.42 -22.33 -13.11
CA PRO A 13 10.21 -21.53 -13.07
C PRO A 13 9.55 -21.77 -11.72
N VAL A 14 9.37 -20.69 -10.95
CA VAL A 14 8.65 -20.75 -9.69
C VAL A 14 7.25 -21.26 -10.06
N PRO A 15 6.81 -22.42 -9.54
CA PRO A 15 5.47 -22.92 -9.82
C PRO A 15 4.47 -21.82 -9.49
N ALA A 16 3.57 -21.50 -10.41
CA ALA A 16 2.47 -20.60 -10.11
C ALA A 16 1.73 -21.19 -8.90
N GLY A 17 1.73 -20.45 -7.80
CA GLY A 17 1.02 -20.86 -6.59
C GLY A 17 -0.47 -21.05 -6.88
N PRO A 18 -1.21 -21.71 -5.96
CA PRO A 18 -2.65 -21.78 -6.09
C PRO A 18 -3.26 -20.37 -6.20
N PRO A 19 -4.37 -20.21 -6.94
CA PRO A 19 -5.06 -18.94 -7.03
C PRO A 19 -5.48 -18.47 -5.63
N PRO A 20 -5.56 -17.16 -5.39
CA PRO A 20 -5.98 -16.63 -4.10
C PRO A 20 -7.40 -17.09 -3.76
N SER A 21 -7.64 -17.38 -2.49
CA SER A 21 -8.98 -17.70 -1.98
C SER A 21 -9.89 -16.47 -2.02
N GLN A 22 -11.21 -16.67 -1.94
CA GLN A 22 -12.17 -15.56 -1.88
C GLN A 22 -11.87 -14.61 -0.71
N ALA A 23 -11.52 -15.16 0.47
CA ALA A 23 -11.12 -14.36 1.63
C ALA A 23 -9.86 -13.51 1.34
N GLN A 24 -8.87 -14.07 0.63
CA GLN A 24 -7.69 -13.29 0.23
C GLN A 24 -8.04 -12.18 -0.76
N ILE A 25 -8.99 -12.43 -1.67
CA ILE A 25 -9.48 -11.42 -2.63
C ILE A 25 -10.22 -10.29 -1.90
N GLU A 26 -11.04 -10.61 -0.89
CA GLU A 26 -11.75 -9.60 -0.09
C GLU A 26 -10.78 -8.72 0.70
N VAL A 27 -9.80 -9.32 1.37
CA VAL A 27 -8.73 -8.58 2.05
C VAL A 27 -7.99 -7.66 1.07
N MET A 28 -7.65 -8.15 -0.13
CA MET A 28 -7.00 -7.34 -1.16
C MET A 28 -7.86 -6.14 -1.59
N LYS A 29 -9.19 -6.30 -1.74
CA LYS A 29 -10.09 -5.19 -2.07
C LYS A 29 -10.09 -4.14 -0.97
N THR A 30 -10.27 -4.55 0.28
CA THR A 30 -10.25 -3.64 1.44
C THR A 30 -8.93 -2.87 1.54
N VAL A 31 -7.80 -3.53 1.32
CA VAL A 31 -6.48 -2.87 1.33
C VAL A 31 -6.35 -1.86 0.20
N ILE A 32 -6.84 -2.16 -1.00
CA ILE A 32 -6.79 -1.24 -2.14
C ILE A 32 -7.63 0.01 -1.87
N GLU A 33 -8.85 -0.15 -1.36
CA GLU A 33 -9.75 0.96 -1.01
C GLU A 33 -9.12 1.86 0.06
N ALA A 34 -8.64 1.28 1.16
CA ALA A 34 -7.96 2.03 2.22
C ALA A 34 -6.71 2.77 1.70
N THR A 35 -5.92 2.14 0.82
CA THR A 35 -4.73 2.75 0.24
C THR A 35 -5.07 3.94 -0.67
N ALA A 36 -6.16 3.86 -1.42
CA ALA A 36 -6.61 4.95 -2.28
C ALA A 36 -7.01 6.19 -1.45
N GLU A 37 -7.75 6.00 -0.36
CA GLU A 37 -8.14 7.07 0.56
C GLU A 37 -6.93 7.73 1.22
N ILE A 38 -5.98 6.93 1.71
CA ILE A 38 -4.73 7.43 2.30
C ILE A 38 -3.94 8.25 1.28
N THR A 39 -3.83 7.75 0.04
CA THR A 39 -3.10 8.42 -1.04
C THR A 39 -3.72 9.78 -1.36
N ALA A 40 -5.04 9.86 -1.46
CA ALA A 40 -5.75 11.11 -1.71
C ALA A 40 -5.50 12.15 -0.60
N ALA A 41 -5.56 11.72 0.66
CA ALA A 41 -5.27 12.59 1.80
C ALA A 41 -3.79 13.05 1.82
N MET A 42 -2.86 12.18 1.46
CA MET A 42 -1.43 12.48 1.34
C MET A 42 -1.11 13.50 0.24
N VAL A 43 -1.77 13.41 -0.92
CA VAL A 43 -1.63 14.41 -2.00
C VAL A 43 -2.14 15.78 -1.55
N HIS A 44 -3.24 15.80 -0.79
CA HIS A 44 -3.78 17.03 -0.21
C HIS A 44 -2.78 17.66 0.76
N VAL A 45 -2.18 16.86 1.65
CA VAL A 45 -1.12 17.31 2.58
C VAL A 45 0.09 17.86 1.83
N ALA A 46 0.55 17.19 0.78
CA ALA A 46 1.75 17.60 0.04
C ALA A 46 1.61 18.99 -0.63
N SER A 47 0.37 19.41 -0.92
CA SER A 47 0.07 20.70 -1.55
C SER A 47 -0.38 21.78 -0.55
N GLU A 48 -0.63 21.41 0.71
CA GLU A 48 -1.19 22.28 1.73
C GLU A 48 -0.09 22.98 2.54
N LYS A 49 -0.20 24.31 2.68
CA LYS A 49 0.78 25.16 3.39
C LYS A 49 0.32 25.48 4.81
N ASN A 50 -0.94 25.21 5.13
CA ASN A 50 -1.48 25.42 6.46
C ASN A 50 -1.17 24.21 7.36
N PRO A 51 -0.31 24.35 8.39
CA PRO A 51 0.08 23.25 9.26
C PRO A 51 -1.08 22.65 10.05
N ALA A 52 -2.12 23.44 10.37
CA ALA A 52 -3.30 22.92 11.08
C ALA A 52 -4.11 21.94 10.22
N LYS A 53 -4.24 22.22 8.91
CA LYS A 53 -4.94 21.32 7.98
C LYS A 53 -4.13 20.06 7.68
N VAL A 54 -2.81 20.18 7.60
CA VAL A 54 -1.92 19.02 7.49
C VAL A 54 -2.08 18.08 8.69
N ALA A 55 -2.13 18.63 9.91
CA ALA A 55 -2.32 17.85 11.13
C ALA A 55 -3.68 17.12 11.15
N GLU A 56 -4.76 17.77 10.73
CA GLU A 56 -6.09 17.14 10.64
C GLU A 56 -6.14 16.03 9.58
N ALA A 57 -5.49 16.23 8.42
CA ALA A 57 -5.37 15.19 7.40
C ALA A 57 -4.58 13.96 7.90
N PHE A 58 -3.48 14.17 8.63
CA PHE A 58 -2.73 13.07 9.27
C PHE A 58 -3.55 12.31 10.32
N LYS A 59 -4.37 12.99 11.12
CA LYS A 59 -5.29 12.32 12.05
C LYS A 59 -6.30 11.44 11.31
N SER A 60 -6.85 11.93 10.20
CA SER A 60 -7.78 11.17 9.36
C SER A 60 -7.14 9.90 8.79
N ILE A 61 -5.92 10.04 8.22
CA ILE A 61 -5.12 8.90 7.73
C ILE A 61 -4.86 7.87 8.83
N TYR A 62 -4.44 8.33 10.01
CA TYR A 62 -4.15 7.44 11.14
C TYR A 62 -5.39 6.66 11.59
N LYS A 63 -6.56 7.30 11.62
CA LYS A 63 -7.83 6.65 11.96
C LYS A 63 -8.23 5.60 10.93
N ALA A 64 -8.13 5.90 9.63
CA ALA A 64 -8.44 4.95 8.56
C ALA A 64 -7.56 3.69 8.64
N ILE A 65 -6.26 3.86 8.92
CA ILE A 65 -5.32 2.73 9.13
C ILE A 65 -5.74 1.90 10.35
N GLN A 66 -6.09 2.54 11.47
CA GLN A 66 -6.52 1.82 12.67
C GLN A 66 -7.81 1.03 12.45
N GLU A 67 -8.78 1.58 11.72
CA GLU A 67 -10.03 0.91 11.39
C GLU A 67 -9.78 -0.29 10.46
N THR A 68 -8.88 -0.13 9.48
CA THR A 68 -8.46 -1.23 8.58
C THR A 68 -7.78 -2.37 9.33
N ILE A 69 -6.91 -2.06 10.31
CA ILE A 69 -6.19 -3.07 11.10
C ILE A 69 -7.10 -3.78 12.13
N LYS A 70 -8.08 -3.06 12.68
CA LYS A 70 -9.00 -3.61 13.70
C LYS A 70 -10.20 -4.34 13.11
N GLY A 71 -10.51 -4.12 11.82
CA GLY A 71 -11.67 -4.67 11.13
C GLY A 71 -11.37 -5.82 10.16
N GLY A 72 -10.17 -6.40 10.20
CA GLY A 72 -9.77 -7.57 9.40
C GLY A 72 -9.94 -8.89 10.14
#